data_AF-A0A6P0Y372-F1
#
_entry.id   AF-A0A6P0Y372-F1
#
_cell.length_a   1.000
_cell.length_b   1.000
_cell.length_c   1.000
_cell.angle_alpha   90.00
_cell.angle_beta   90.00
_cell.angle_gamma   90.00
#
_symmetry.space_group_name_H-M   'P 1'
#
loop_
_entity.id
_entity.type
_entity.pdbx_description
1 polymer ?
#
loop_
_entity_poly.entity_id
_entity_poly.type
_entity_poly.pdbx_seq_one_letter_code
_entity_poly.pdbx_strand_id
1 'polypeptide(L)'
;SFAIKPMIHAPEHASGACQGGWGMGISATTKHSEEAWEVIRFFTSEDTQRKFILETGYVPSLTSLFNDPQIVAKYNHYPELLKVVESSALRPPISQYAQASDILQRYLSAAFTGKMQPEKAMKAAARETRALLKL
;
A
#
# COMPACT_ATOMS: atom_id res chain seq x y z
N SER A 1 4.38 5.06 26.10
CA SER A 1 5.09 5.10 24.81
C SER A 1 4.67 3.90 23.99
N PHE A 2 4.53 4.05 22.68
CA PHE A 2 4.29 2.94 21.75
C PHE A 2 5.48 2.84 20.80
N ALA A 3 5.74 1.65 20.26
CA ALA A 3 6.78 1.41 19.28
C ALA A 3 6.19 0.63 18.10
N ILE A 4 6.71 0.86 16.91
CA ILE A 4 6.38 0.06 15.73
C ILE A 4 7.38 -1.08 15.60
N LYS A 5 6.92 -2.21 15.06
CA LYS A 5 7.77 -3.32 14.63
C LYS A 5 7.26 -3.85 13.28
N PRO A 6 8.14 -4.49 12.49
CA PRO A 6 7.71 -5.26 11.34
C PRO A 6 6.67 -6.34 11.74
N MET A 7 5.90 -6.80 10.75
CA MET A 7 4.90 -7.85 10.96
C MET A 7 5.55 -9.17 11.40
N ILE A 8 4.81 -9.95 12.19
CA ILE A 8 5.26 -11.29 12.58
C ILE A 8 5.37 -12.19 11.35
N HIS A 9 6.34 -13.11 11.39
CA HIS A 9 6.55 -14.12 10.36
C HIS A 9 6.74 -15.49 11.02
N ALA A 10 6.43 -16.55 10.27
CA ALA A 10 6.73 -17.91 10.68
C ALA A 10 8.25 -18.18 10.66
N PRO A 11 8.75 -19.19 11.41
CA PRO A 11 10.16 -19.58 11.35
C PRO A 11 10.63 -19.78 9.90
N GLU A 12 11.87 -19.39 9.61
CA GLU A 12 12.49 -19.48 8.27
C GLU A 12 11.88 -18.58 7.18
N HIS A 13 10.93 -17.71 7.53
CA HIS A 13 10.37 -16.70 6.63
C HIS A 13 10.83 -15.29 7.01
N ALA A 14 10.69 -14.34 6.08
CA ALA A 14 10.90 -12.91 6.35
C ALA A 14 9.58 -12.21 6.69
N SER A 15 9.65 -11.14 7.48
CA SER A 15 8.52 -10.22 7.64
C SER A 15 8.16 -9.63 6.28
N GLY A 16 6.86 -9.53 6.00
CA GLY A 16 6.33 -8.89 4.80
C GLY A 16 5.35 -7.78 5.15
N ALA A 17 5.38 -6.71 4.37
CA ALA A 17 4.35 -5.69 4.33
C ALA A 17 3.83 -5.57 2.91
N CYS A 18 2.56 -5.21 2.74
CA CYS A 18 2.04 -4.88 1.42
C CYS A 18 2.19 -3.38 1.20
N GLN A 19 2.87 -2.97 0.13
CA GLN A 19 2.94 -1.56 -0.24
C GLN A 19 1.52 -1.07 -0.58
N GLY A 20 1.15 0.06 0.00
CA GLY A 20 -0.11 0.75 -0.26
C GLY A 20 0.15 2.19 -0.65
N GLY A 21 -0.78 3.06 -0.28
CA GLY A 21 -0.74 4.48 -0.59
C GLY A 21 -1.74 4.88 -1.67
N TRP A 22 -1.75 6.17 -1.96
CA TRP A 22 -2.64 6.80 -2.92
C TRP A 22 -1.80 7.67 -3.86
N GLY A 23 -2.12 7.61 -5.15
CA GLY A 23 -1.55 8.49 -6.16
C GLY A 23 -2.58 9.51 -6.65
N MET A 24 -2.11 10.66 -7.13
CA MET A 24 -2.94 11.63 -7.83
C MET A 24 -2.80 11.40 -9.35
N GLY A 25 -3.92 11.49 -10.07
CA GLY A 25 -3.95 11.38 -11.52
C GLY A 25 -4.81 12.50 -12.13
N ILE A 26 -4.45 12.91 -13.35
CA ILE A 26 -5.22 13.89 -14.12
C ILE A 26 -6.12 13.12 -15.09
N SER A 27 -7.42 13.42 -15.08
CA SER A 27 -8.34 12.84 -16.06
C SER A 27 -7.95 13.23 -17.48
N ALA A 28 -7.87 12.26 -18.39
CA ALA A 28 -7.57 12.50 -19.80
C ALA A 28 -8.62 13.38 -20.51
N THR A 29 -9.81 13.55 -19.92
CA THR A 29 -10.93 14.33 -20.49
C THR A 29 -11.09 15.71 -19.83
N THR A 30 -10.21 16.09 -18.91
CA THR A 30 -10.29 17.40 -18.25
C THR A 30 -10.05 18.54 -19.25
N LYS A 31 -10.72 19.67 -19.02
CA LYS A 31 -10.43 20.94 -19.71
C LYS A 31 -9.39 21.80 -18.99
N HIS A 32 -8.94 21.36 -17.81
CA HIS A 32 -8.08 22.10 -16.88
C HIS A 32 -6.83 21.27 -16.54
N SER A 33 -6.06 20.86 -17.55
CA SER A 33 -4.90 19.99 -17.34
C SER A 33 -3.76 20.71 -16.63
N GLU A 34 -3.50 21.97 -16.98
CA GLU A 34 -2.44 22.78 -16.38
C GLU A 34 -2.75 23.11 -14.91
N GLU A 35 -3.99 23.50 -14.60
CA GLU A 35 -4.39 23.80 -13.23
C GLU A 35 -4.39 22.53 -12.35
N ALA A 36 -4.83 21.39 -12.90
CA ALA A 36 -4.73 20.11 -12.21
C ALA A 36 -3.27 19.71 -11.94
N TRP A 37 -2.36 20.00 -12.88
CA TRP A 37 -0.93 19.77 -12.71
C TRP A 37 -0.33 20.65 -11.61
N GLU A 38 -0.69 21.93 -11.55
CA GLU A 38 -0.24 22.82 -10.46
C GLU A 38 -0.72 22.35 -9.08
N VAL A 39 -1.94 21.82 -8.98
CA VAL A 39 -2.44 21.20 -7.74
C VAL A 39 -1.61 19.98 -7.34
N ILE A 40 -1.29 19.09 -8.29
CA ILE A 40 -0.44 17.93 -8.02
C ILE A 40 0.95 18.38 -7.57
N ARG A 41 1.56 19.37 -8.25
CA ARG A 41 2.85 19.94 -7.85
C ARG A 41 2.81 20.50 -6.43
N PHE A 42 1.76 21.23 -6.08
CA PHE A 42 1.58 21.78 -4.74
C PHE A 42 1.54 20.68 -3.67
N PHE A 43 0.67 19.67 -3.85
CA PHE A 43 0.52 18.58 -2.86
C PHE A 43 1.72 17.65 -2.79
N THR A 44 2.49 17.52 -3.87
CA THR A 44 3.69 16.69 -3.92
C THR A 44 4.98 17.43 -3.55
N SER A 45 4.93 18.75 -3.37
CA SER A 45 6.08 19.53 -2.89
C SER A 45 6.54 19.09 -1.50
N GLU A 46 7.84 19.23 -1.24
CA GLU A 46 8.46 18.84 0.03
C GLU A 46 7.84 19.59 1.22
N ASP A 47 7.64 20.91 1.10
CA ASP A 47 7.09 21.74 2.16
C ASP A 47 5.64 21.38 2.51
N THR A 48 4.80 21.17 1.50
CA THR A 48 3.40 20.77 1.71
C THR A 48 3.33 19.38 2.33
N GLN A 49 4.12 18.41 1.84
CA GLN A 49 4.17 17.08 2.43
C GLN A 49 4.68 17.16 3.88
N ARG A 50 5.77 17.88 4.16
CA ARG A 50 6.31 18.06 5.52
C ARG A 50 5.24 18.59 6.46
N LYS A 51 4.55 19.67 6.07
CA LYS A 51 3.48 20.26 6.89
C LYS A 51 2.36 19.25 7.14
N PHE A 52 1.88 18.58 6.10
CA PHE A 52 0.83 17.58 6.21
C PHE A 52 1.21 16.42 7.13
N ILE A 53 2.44 15.92 7.03
CA ILE A 53 2.97 14.85 7.88
C ILE A 53 3.08 15.32 9.33
N LEU A 54 3.62 16.51 9.57
CA LEU A 54 3.70 17.09 10.91
C LEU A 54 2.33 17.24 11.56
N GLU A 55 1.28 17.51 10.79
CA GLU A 55 -0.09 17.63 11.31
C GLU A 55 -0.76 16.27 11.55
N THR A 56 -0.53 15.29 10.69
CA THR A 56 -1.34 14.06 10.63
C THR A 56 -0.62 12.78 11.03
N GLY A 57 0.71 12.75 10.96
CA GLY A 57 1.51 11.54 11.08
C GLY A 57 1.38 10.58 9.90
N TYR A 58 0.86 11.04 8.76
CA TYR A 58 0.73 10.23 7.55
C TYR A 58 2.10 9.86 6.95
N VAL A 59 2.19 8.69 6.31
CA VAL A 59 3.45 8.19 5.75
C VAL A 59 3.87 9.03 4.53
N PRO A 60 5.13 9.52 4.46
CA PRO A 60 5.59 10.34 3.35
C PRO A 60 5.66 9.57 2.04
N SER A 61 5.46 10.26 0.91
CA SER A 61 5.83 9.76 -0.42
C SER A 61 7.28 10.09 -0.76
N LEU A 62 7.85 11.16 -0.18
CA LEU A 62 9.26 11.54 -0.34
C LEU A 62 10.14 10.84 0.69
N THR A 63 11.10 10.04 0.22
CA THR A 63 12.05 9.31 1.08
C THR A 63 12.84 10.23 2.03
N SER A 64 13.18 11.45 1.58
CA SER A 64 13.90 12.43 2.40
C SER A 64 13.16 12.79 3.69
N LEU A 65 11.82 12.82 3.66
CA LEU A 65 10.99 13.23 4.79
C LEU A 65 10.91 12.18 5.91
N PHE A 66 11.34 10.94 5.69
CA PHE A 66 11.43 9.94 6.75
C PHE A 66 12.54 10.25 7.77
N ASN A 67 13.56 11.01 7.36
CA ASN A 67 14.68 11.41 8.20
C ASN A 67 14.70 12.92 8.50
N ASP A 68 13.63 13.64 8.14
CA ASP A 68 13.51 15.07 8.43
C ASP A 68 13.52 15.31 9.95
N PRO A 69 14.40 16.18 10.48
CA PRO A 69 14.55 16.37 11.92
C PRO A 69 13.26 16.80 12.64
N GLN A 70 12.40 17.59 11.99
CA GLN A 70 11.14 18.05 12.59
C GLN A 70 10.15 16.89 12.67
N ILE A 71 10.07 16.09 11.61
CA ILE A 71 9.20 14.91 11.57
C ILE A 71 9.68 13.88 12.59
N VAL A 72 10.97 13.57 12.65
CA VAL A 72 11.54 12.59 13.58
C VAL A 72 11.39 13.05 15.04
N ALA A 73 11.48 14.35 15.32
CA ALA A 73 11.25 14.88 16.67
C ALA A 73 9.82 14.60 17.17
N LYS A 74 8.82 14.62 16.27
CA LYS A 74 7.42 14.32 16.60
C LYS A 74 7.07 12.84 16.48
N TYR A 75 7.63 12.17 15.47
CA TYR A 75 7.37 10.79 15.09
C TYR A 75 8.70 10.02 14.96
N ASN A 76 9.32 9.75 16.10
CA ASN A 76 10.65 9.12 16.19
C ASN A 76 10.80 7.76 15.51
N HIS A 77 9.69 7.11 15.13
CA HIS A 77 9.67 5.82 14.47
C HIS A 77 9.82 5.89 12.95
N TYR A 78 9.82 7.08 12.34
CA TYR A 78 9.87 7.22 10.87
C TYR A 78 11.13 6.59 10.23
N PRO A 79 12.34 6.71 10.80
CA PRO A 79 13.52 6.06 10.23
C PRO A 79 13.40 4.53 10.21
N GLU A 80 12.73 3.93 11.21
CA GLU A 80 12.46 2.49 11.23
C GLU A 80 11.33 2.11 10.27
N LEU A 81 10.32 2.97 10.13
CA LEU A 81 9.24 2.80 9.18
C LEU A 81 9.75 2.77 7.73
N LEU A 82 10.76 3.58 7.40
CA LEU A 82 11.36 3.57 6.06
C LEU A 82 11.86 2.17 5.67
N LYS A 83 12.52 1.47 6.59
CA LYS A 83 13.00 0.09 6.35
C LYS A 83 11.86 -0.87 6.01
N VAL A 84 10.71 -0.72 6.70
CA VAL A 84 9.52 -1.53 6.43
C VAL A 84 8.95 -1.22 5.05
N VAL A 85 8.86 0.07 4.69
CA VAL A 85 8.40 0.52 3.37
C VAL A 85 9.30 0.00 2.24
N GLU A 86 10.63 0.07 2.40
CA GLU A 86 11.59 -0.42 1.41
C GLU A 86 11.57 -1.94 1.24
N SER A 87 11.18 -2.68 2.28
CA SER A 87 11.02 -4.14 2.24
C SER A 87 9.64 -4.63 1.79
N SER A 88 8.72 -3.71 1.48
CA SER A 88 7.33 -4.05 1.17
C SER A 88 7.17 -4.71 -0.20
N ALA A 89 6.18 -5.60 -0.32
CA ALA A 89 5.82 -6.26 -1.57
C ALA A 89 4.67 -5.52 -2.25
N LEU A 90 4.75 -5.42 -3.59
CA LEU A 90 3.65 -4.95 -4.41
C LEU A 90 2.58 -6.04 -4.56
N ARG A 91 1.33 -5.60 -4.66
CA ARG A 91 0.25 -6.46 -5.17
C ARG A 91 0.45 -6.68 -6.67
N PRO A 92 -0.05 -7.79 -7.25
CA PRO A 92 0.16 -8.08 -8.67
C PRO A 92 -0.24 -6.91 -9.58
N PRO A 93 0.69 -6.35 -10.40
CA PRO A 93 0.41 -5.20 -11.26
C PRO A 93 -0.27 -5.65 -12.56
N ILE A 94 -1.50 -6.11 -12.44
CA ILE A 94 -2.33 -6.61 -13.55
C ILE A 94 -3.56 -5.72 -13.76
N SER A 95 -4.01 -5.57 -15.00
CA SER A 95 -5.19 -4.75 -15.32
C SER A 95 -6.47 -5.26 -14.64
N GLN A 96 -6.57 -6.58 -14.46
CA GLN A 96 -7.69 -7.25 -13.80
C GLN A 96 -7.52 -7.34 -12.27
N TYR A 97 -6.66 -6.51 -11.66
CA TYR A 97 -6.31 -6.60 -10.24
C TYR A 97 -7.54 -6.53 -9.34
N ALA A 98 -8.51 -5.67 -9.65
CA ALA A 98 -9.74 -5.55 -8.87
C ALA A 98 -10.52 -6.88 -8.84
N GLN A 99 -10.72 -7.51 -10.00
CA GLN A 99 -11.39 -8.81 -10.10
C GLN A 99 -10.57 -9.93 -9.45
N ALA A 100 -9.24 -9.95 -9.65
CA ALA A 100 -8.37 -10.93 -9.02
C ALA A 100 -8.39 -10.82 -7.48
N SER A 101 -8.46 -9.60 -6.95
CA SER A 101 -8.57 -9.32 -5.52
C SER A 101 -9.92 -9.77 -4.96
N ASP A 102 -11.03 -9.50 -5.66
CA ASP A 102 -12.36 -10.00 -5.27
C ASP A 102 -12.38 -11.54 -5.18
N ILE A 103 -11.86 -12.22 -6.20
CA ILE A 103 -11.73 -13.69 -6.22
C ILE A 103 -11.02 -14.16 -4.96
N LEU A 104 -9.82 -13.62 -4.68
CA LEU A 104 -9.04 -14.01 -3.51
C LEU A 104 -9.80 -13.76 -2.20
N GLN A 105 -10.42 -12.58 -2.03
CA GLN A 105 -11.14 -12.21 -0.81
C GLN A 105 -12.34 -13.13 -0.53
N ARG A 106 -13.10 -13.53 -1.55
CA ARG A 106 -14.23 -14.46 -1.40
C ARG A 106 -13.78 -15.82 -0.87
N TYR A 107 -12.72 -16.39 -1.45
CA TYR A 107 -12.21 -17.70 -1.03
C TYR A 107 -11.53 -17.64 0.34
N LEU A 108 -10.79 -16.57 0.66
CA LEU A 108 -10.26 -16.35 2.00
C LEU A 108 -11.38 -16.26 3.04
N SER A 109 -12.44 -15.50 2.77
CA SER A 109 -13.61 -15.40 3.64
C SER A 109 -14.27 -16.77 3.90
N ALA A 110 -14.43 -17.59 2.85
CA ALA A 110 -14.96 -18.95 2.99
C ALA A 110 -14.05 -19.85 3.84
N ALA A 111 -12.72 -19.71 3.72
CA ALA A 111 -11.77 -20.46 4.53
C ALA A 111 -11.81 -20.03 6.01
N PHE A 112 -11.76 -18.72 6.27
CA PHE A 112 -11.77 -18.18 7.64
C PHE A 112 -13.08 -18.44 8.39
N THR A 113 -14.20 -18.53 7.67
CA THR A 113 -15.52 -18.84 8.26
C THR A 113 -15.83 -20.33 8.33
N GLY A 114 -14.87 -21.21 7.97
CA GLY A 114 -15.05 -22.66 8.02
C GLY A 114 -15.99 -23.23 6.94
N LYS A 115 -16.48 -22.40 6.01
CA LYS A 115 -17.35 -22.83 4.89
C LYS A 115 -16.59 -23.64 3.85
N MET A 116 -15.26 -23.51 3.80
CA MET A 116 -14.40 -24.27 2.90
C MET A 116 -13.07 -24.60 3.58
N GLN A 117 -12.52 -25.79 3.32
CA GLN A 117 -11.17 -26.13 3.78
C GLN A 117 -10.13 -25.19 3.14
N PRO A 118 -9.12 -24.68 3.88
CA PRO A 118 -8.17 -23.70 3.37
C PRO A 118 -7.49 -24.09 2.05
N GLU A 119 -7.01 -25.35 1.96
CA GLU A 119 -6.37 -25.85 0.74
C GLU A 119 -7.33 -25.82 -0.47
N LYS A 120 -8.59 -26.20 -0.26
CA LYS A 120 -9.62 -26.19 -1.32
C LYS A 120 -9.97 -24.77 -1.75
N ALA A 121 -10.06 -23.84 -0.80
CA ALA A 121 -10.31 -22.43 -1.07
C ALA A 121 -9.18 -21.82 -1.90
N MET A 122 -7.92 -22.05 -1.53
CA MET A 122 -6.77 -21.51 -2.26
C MET A 122 -6.61 -22.13 -3.66
N LYS A 123 -6.86 -23.43 -3.82
CA LYS A 123 -6.89 -24.08 -5.15
C LYS A 123 -7.99 -23.50 -6.04
N ALA A 124 -9.16 -23.22 -5.48
CA ALA A 124 -10.28 -22.61 -6.21
C ALA A 124 -9.98 -21.17 -6.62
N ALA A 125 -9.47 -20.34 -5.70
CA ALA A 125 -9.01 -18.98 -5.98
C ALA A 125 -8.00 -18.95 -7.13
N ALA A 126 -6.94 -19.78 -7.04
CA ALA A 126 -5.91 -19.85 -8.06
C ALA A 126 -6.45 -20.29 -9.43
N ARG A 127 -7.39 -21.24 -9.46
CA ARG A 127 -8.03 -21.68 -10.71
C ARG A 127 -8.84 -20.56 -11.36
N GLU A 128 -9.67 -19.86 -10.58
CA GLU A 128 -10.54 -18.79 -11.07
C GLU A 128 -9.73 -17.57 -11.51
N THR A 129 -8.71 -17.15 -10.75
CA THR A 129 -7.81 -16.08 -11.17
C THR A 129 -7.06 -16.44 -12.47
N ARG A 130 -6.60 -17.69 -12.65
CA ARG A 130 -5.98 -18.12 -13.92
C ARG A 130 -6.95 -18.13 -15.09
N ALA A 131 -8.23 -18.38 -14.87
CA ALA A 131 -9.25 -18.28 -15.92
C ALA A 131 -9.49 -16.82 -16.30
N LEU A 132 -9.61 -15.92 -15.31
CA LEU A 132 -9.71 -14.47 -15.52
C LEU A 132 -8.54 -13.92 -16.35
N LEU A 133 -7.31 -14.37 -16.09
CA LEU A 133 -6.12 -13.89 -16.80
C LEU A 133 -5.97 -14.43 -18.23
N LYS A 134 -6.82 -15.37 -18.66
CA LYS A 134 -6.84 -15.89 -20.04
C LYS A 134 -7.82 -15.15 -20.94
N LEU A 135 -8.65 -14.27 -20.37
CA LEU A 135 -9.58 -13.40 -21.08
C LEU A 135 -8.86 -12.14 -21.56
#